data_AF-W2XYS3-F1
#
_entry.id   AF-W2XYS3-F1
#
_cell.length_a   1.000
_cell.length_b   1.000
_cell.length_c   1.000
_cell.angle_alpha   90.00
_cell.angle_beta   90.00
_cell.angle_gamma   90.00
#
_symmetry.space_group_name_H-M   'P 1'
#
loop_
_entity.id
_entity.type
_entity.pdbx_description
1 polymer ?
#
loop_
_entity_poly.entity_id
_entity_poly.type
_entity_poly.pdbx_seq_one_letter_code
_entity_poly.pdbx_strand_id
1 'polypeptide(L)'
;MCTPGGPFPEGAKLVKKTRHLNIYFKTPQHAERLLRVQQAYGLPELSAMVNCDTRVASTVTLFQKSILNYPEFKAYFQRCETYDDPTIFARLSNEDWQTMAQCEA
;
A
#
# COMPACT_ATOMS: atom_id res chain seq x y z
N MET A 1 20.93 6.38 -24.57
CA MET A 1 21.56 5.54 -23.53
C MET A 1 20.49 4.57 -23.04
N CYS A 2 20.43 3.35 -23.60
CA CYS A 2 19.53 2.30 -23.10
C CYS A 2 20.19 1.64 -21.90
N THR A 3 19.53 1.61 -20.75
CA THR A 3 19.92 0.73 -19.65
C THR A 3 19.74 -0.72 -20.09
N PRO A 4 20.76 -1.58 -20.01
CA PRO A 4 20.63 -2.99 -20.33
C PRO A 4 19.59 -3.61 -19.39
N GLY A 5 18.58 -4.28 -19.97
CA GLY A 5 17.47 -4.92 -19.25
C GLY A 5 17.95 -6.10 -18.41
N GLY A 6 18.59 -5.82 -17.28
CA GLY A 6 18.93 -6.77 -16.23
C GLY A 6 17.84 -6.82 -15.15
N PRO A 7 17.86 -7.84 -14.28
CA PRO A 7 16.97 -7.89 -13.13
C PRO A 7 17.17 -6.64 -12.25
N PHE A 8 16.06 -6.00 -11.85
CA PHE A 8 16.04 -4.90 -10.89
C PHE A 8 15.54 -5.44 -9.54
N PRO A 9 16.41 -6.08 -8.74
CA PRO A 9 16.03 -6.73 -7.50
C PRO A 9 15.45 -5.75 -6.48
N GLU A 10 15.83 -4.47 -6.55
CA GLU A 10 15.27 -3.38 -5.76
C GLU A 10 13.78 -3.18 -6.07
N GLY A 11 13.41 -3.14 -7.37
CA GLY A 11 12.01 -3.05 -7.79
C GLY A 11 11.20 -4.27 -7.39
N ALA A 12 11.76 -5.48 -7.51
CA ALA A 12 11.09 -6.70 -7.05
C ALA A 12 10.83 -6.70 -5.53
N LYS A 13 11.79 -6.21 -4.74
CA LYS A 13 11.62 -6.01 -3.29
C LYS A 13 10.54 -4.97 -2.99
N LEU A 14 10.53 -3.85 -3.70
CA LEU A 14 9.52 -2.80 -3.55
C LEU A 14 8.12 -3.34 -3.82
N VAL A 15 7.92 -4.00 -4.97
CA VAL A 15 6.63 -4.64 -5.32
C VAL A 15 6.17 -5.60 -4.24
N LYS A 16 7.09 -6.40 -3.67
CA LYS A 16 6.76 -7.36 -2.61
C LYS A 16 6.32 -6.66 -1.33
N LYS A 17 7.02 -5.61 -0.89
CA LYS A 17 6.64 -4.81 0.29
C LYS A 17 5.26 -4.18 0.09
N THR A 18 5.03 -3.53 -1.05
CA THR A 18 3.74 -2.90 -1.37
C THR A 18 2.61 -3.91 -1.43
N ARG A 19 2.87 -5.10 -1.99
CA ARG A 19 1.88 -6.19 -2.01
C ARG A 19 1.55 -6.69 -0.61
N HIS A 20 2.53 -6.81 0.28
CA HIS A 20 2.27 -7.19 1.67
C HIS A 20 1.40 -6.15 2.39
N LEU A 21 1.65 -4.85 2.18
CA LEU A 21 0.79 -3.79 2.71
C LEU A 21 -0.65 -3.93 2.19
N ASN A 22 -0.83 -4.16 0.89
CA ASN A 22 -2.17 -4.33 0.33
C ASN A 22 -2.88 -5.59 0.87
N ILE A 23 -2.17 -6.71 1.02
CA ILE A 23 -2.72 -7.94 1.59
C ILE A 23 -3.13 -7.76 3.05
N TYR A 24 -2.39 -6.97 3.82
CA TYR A 24 -2.68 -6.70 5.23
C TYR A 24 -4.11 -6.20 5.42
N PHE A 25 -4.58 -5.29 4.57
CA PHE A 25 -5.93 -4.74 4.64
C PHE A 25 -7.02 -5.58 3.95
N LYS A 26 -6.71 -6.80 3.48
CA LYS A 26 -7.73 -7.72 2.94
C LYS A 26 -8.53 -8.44 4.02
N THR A 27 -8.05 -8.49 5.25
CA THR A 27 -8.79 -9.14 6.34
C THR A 27 -9.98 -8.26 6.72
N PRO A 28 -11.17 -8.83 7.01
CA PRO A 28 -12.35 -8.04 7.41
C PRO A 28 -12.05 -7.10 8.58
N GLN A 29 -11.28 -7.59 9.57
CA GLN A 29 -10.89 -6.82 10.74
C GLN A 29 -10.10 -5.54 10.39
N HIS A 30 -9.06 -5.65 9.56
CA HIS A 30 -8.26 -4.47 9.18
C HIS A 30 -9.03 -3.55 8.22
N ALA A 31 -9.83 -4.12 7.32
CA ALA A 31 -10.67 -3.36 6.39
C ALA A 31 -11.73 -2.51 7.13
N GLU A 32 -12.46 -3.10 8.08
CA GLU A 32 -13.47 -2.39 8.88
C GLU A 32 -12.85 -1.27 9.71
N ARG A 33 -11.69 -1.52 10.32
CA ARG A 33 -11.01 -0.49 11.11
C ARG A 33 -10.46 0.63 10.23
N LEU A 34 -9.92 0.31 9.05
CA LEU A 34 -9.50 1.31 8.08
C LEU A 34 -10.67 2.20 7.67
N LEU A 35 -11.85 1.63 7.41
CA LEU A 35 -13.06 2.39 7.13
C LEU A 35 -13.42 3.35 8.26
N ARG A 36 -13.34 2.91 9.53
CA ARG A 36 -13.58 3.79 10.69
C ARG A 36 -12.57 4.93 10.78
N VAL A 37 -11.29 4.66 10.49
CA VAL A 37 -10.27 5.71 10.42
C VAL A 37 -10.60 6.71 9.32
N GLN A 38 -11.01 6.25 8.14
CA GLN A 38 -11.37 7.13 7.04
C GLN A 38 -12.54 8.04 7.42
N GLN A 39 -13.61 7.48 7.98
CA GLN A 39 -14.77 8.24 8.44
C GLN A 39 -14.41 9.25 9.52
N ALA A 40 -13.56 8.87 10.48
CA ALA A 40 -13.13 9.75 11.57
C ALA A 40 -12.28 10.95 11.09
N TYR A 41 -11.55 10.79 9.98
CA TYR A 41 -10.70 11.84 9.42
C TYR A 41 -11.32 12.53 8.19
N GLY A 42 -12.54 12.15 7.79
CA GLY A 42 -13.19 12.67 6.58
C GLY A 42 -12.49 12.28 5.28
N LEU A 43 -11.76 11.16 5.28
CA LEU A 43 -11.06 10.62 4.12
C LEU A 43 -12.03 9.83 3.23
N PRO A 44 -11.81 9.79 1.90
CA PRO A 44 -12.66 9.04 0.98
C PRO A 44 -12.65 7.54 1.31
N GLU A 45 -13.81 6.89 1.34
CA GLU A 45 -13.90 5.46 1.68
C GLU A 45 -13.15 4.60 0.65
N LEU A 46 -12.30 3.71 1.16
CA LEU A 46 -11.41 2.86 0.35
C LEU A 46 -12.13 1.68 -0.34
N SER A 47 -13.47 1.70 -0.39
CA SER A 47 -14.35 0.57 -0.73
C SER A 47 -14.08 -0.07 -2.10
N ALA A 48 -13.33 0.60 -2.98
CA ALA A 48 -12.93 0.09 -4.30
C ALA A 48 -11.62 -0.75 -4.32
N MET A 49 -10.91 -0.94 -3.20
CA MET A 49 -9.56 -1.54 -3.21
C MET A 49 -9.46 -2.99 -2.76
N VAL A 50 -10.41 -3.47 -1.97
CA VAL A 50 -10.58 -4.92 -1.76
C VAL A 50 -11.33 -5.47 -2.96
N ASN A 51 -10.73 -5.37 -4.14
CA ASN A 51 -11.22 -6.15 -5.26
C ASN A 51 -10.86 -7.59 -4.91
N CYS A 52 -11.84 -8.29 -4.32
CA CYS A 52 -11.74 -9.66 -3.85
C CYS A 52 -11.19 -10.61 -4.93
N ASP A 53 -11.24 -10.25 -6.21
CA ASP A 53 -10.76 -11.09 -7.31
C ASP A 53 -10.15 -10.32 -8.49
N THR A 54 -9.07 -9.56 -8.30
CA THR A 54 -8.14 -9.31 -9.42
C THR A 54 -6.83 -10.03 -9.16
N ARG A 55 -6.74 -11.26 -9.68
CA ARG A 55 -5.57 -12.14 -9.55
C ARG A 55 -4.26 -11.56 -10.11
N VAL A 56 -4.29 -10.42 -10.81
CA VAL A 56 -3.11 -9.71 -11.31
C VAL A 56 -3.40 -8.22 -11.43
N ALA A 57 -3.29 -7.45 -10.33
CA ALA A 57 -3.09 -6.00 -10.47
C ALA A 57 -1.67 -5.78 -11.02
N SER A 58 -1.53 -4.93 -12.04
CA SER A 58 -0.21 -4.55 -12.54
C SER A 58 0.58 -3.85 -11.43
N THR A 59 1.91 -3.87 -11.51
CA THR A 59 2.77 -3.13 -10.57
C THR A 59 2.41 -1.65 -10.52
N VAL A 60 2.08 -1.04 -11.66
CA VAL A 60 1.66 0.36 -11.76
C VAL A 60 0.37 0.60 -10.99
N THR A 61 -0.66 -0.23 -11.19
CA THR A 61 -1.91 -0.10 -10.44
C THR A 61 -1.70 -0.33 -8.93
N LEU A 62 -0.81 -1.25 -8.55
CA LEU A 62 -0.48 -1.47 -7.14
C LEU A 62 0.17 -0.24 -6.50
N PHE A 63 1.07 0.45 -7.21
CA PHE A 63 1.73 1.67 -6.76
C PHE A 63 0.76 2.85 -6.67
N GLN A 64 0.02 3.14 -7.74
CA GLN A 64 -1.01 4.20 -7.77
C GLN A 64 -1.98 4.07 -6.61
N LYS A 65 -2.48 2.85 -6.41
CA LYS A 65 -3.39 2.58 -5.30
C LYS A 65 -2.73 2.78 -3.95
N SER A 66 -1.48 2.37 -3.78
CA SER A 66 -0.82 2.52 -2.48
C SER A 66 -0.51 3.98 -2.17
N ILE A 67 -0.11 4.75 -3.18
CA ILE A 67 0.23 6.17 -3.05
C ILE A 67 -0.99 7.01 -2.74
N LEU A 68 -2.10 6.81 -3.45
CA LEU A 68 -3.35 7.50 -3.18
C LEU A 68 -3.84 7.28 -1.74
N ASN A 69 -3.50 6.14 -1.13
CA ASN A 69 -3.94 5.78 0.23
C ASN A 69 -2.90 5.99 1.32
N TYR A 70 -1.77 6.61 0.98
CA TYR A 70 -0.77 6.94 1.96
C TYR A 70 -1.34 7.69 3.20
N PRO A 71 -2.22 8.71 3.06
CA PRO A 71 -2.74 9.40 4.24
C PRO A 71 -3.61 8.50 5.14
N GLU A 72 -4.41 7.61 4.56
CA GLU A 72 -5.26 6.64 5.25
C GLU A 72 -4.40 5.62 6.01
N PHE A 73 -3.38 5.05 5.36
CA PHE A 73 -2.46 4.12 6.01
C PHE A 73 -1.69 4.78 7.14
N LYS A 74 -1.22 6.01 6.92
CA LYS A 74 -0.52 6.78 7.94
C LYS A 74 -1.43 7.04 9.14
N ALA A 75 -2.68 7.46 8.92
CA ALA A 75 -3.66 7.68 9.99
C ALA A 75 -4.00 6.38 10.75
N TYR A 76 -4.13 5.26 10.03
CA TYR A 76 -4.37 3.94 10.62
C TYR A 76 -3.26 3.54 11.60
N PHE A 77 -2.00 3.58 11.14
CA PHE A 77 -0.86 3.16 11.95
C PHE A 77 -0.41 4.20 12.98
N GLN A 78 -0.88 5.45 12.91
CA GLN A 78 -0.73 6.42 14.00
C GLN A 78 -1.53 6.03 15.26
N ARG A 79 -2.59 5.24 15.12
CA ARG A 79 -3.43 4.76 16.23
C ARG A 79 -3.47 3.24 16.28
N CYS A 80 -2.31 2.58 16.29
CA CYS A 80 -2.22 1.11 16.30
C CYS A 80 -3.01 0.48 17.46
N GLU A 81 -3.77 -0.57 17.16
CA GLU A 81 -4.34 -1.47 18.15
C GLU A 81 -3.39 -2.64 18.44
N THR A 82 -3.66 -3.41 19.50
CA THR A 82 -2.76 -4.48 19.97
C THR A 82 -2.59 -5.63 18.98
N TYR A 83 -3.53 -5.80 18.04
CA TYR A 83 -3.46 -6.80 16.98
C TYR A 83 -2.85 -6.26 15.69
N ASP A 84 -2.51 -4.96 15.63
CA ASP A 84 -1.90 -4.39 14.43
C ASP A 84 -0.41 -4.70 14.34
N ASP A 85 0.07 -4.88 13.11
CA ASP A 85 1.50 -4.96 12.79
C ASP A 85 1.96 -3.69 12.05
N PRO A 86 2.40 -2.63 12.78
CA PRO A 86 2.91 -1.41 12.16
C PRO A 86 4.17 -1.65 11.34
N THR A 87 4.86 -2.78 11.53
CA THR A 87 6.08 -3.08 10.77
C THR A 87 5.77 -3.25 9.28
N ILE A 88 4.54 -3.63 8.92
CA ILE A 88 4.13 -3.77 7.51
C ILE A 88 4.21 -2.42 6.78
N PHE A 89 3.77 -1.33 7.42
CA PHE A 89 3.90 0.02 6.86
C PHE A 89 5.31 0.57 7.00
N ALA A 90 5.96 0.36 8.15
CA ALA A 90 7.32 0.85 8.40
C ALA A 90 8.40 0.21 7.49
N ARG A 91 8.12 -0.96 6.90
CA ARG A 91 9.00 -1.59 5.89
C ARG A 91 9.12 -0.79 4.59
N LEU A 92 8.17 0.10 4.30
CA LEU A 92 8.20 1.04 3.19
C LEU A 92 8.81 2.35 3.68
N SER A 93 10.06 2.60 3.31
CA SER A 93 10.75 3.85 3.64
C SER A 93 10.17 5.02 2.83
N ASN A 94 10.48 6.26 3.22
CA ASN A 94 10.11 7.42 2.41
C ASN A 94 10.69 7.33 0.98
N GLU A 95 11.88 6.76 0.82
CA GLU A 95 12.48 6.50 -0.50
C GLU A 95 11.68 5.47 -1.30
N ASP A 96 11.16 4.41 -0.65
CA ASP A 96 10.26 3.44 -1.29
C ASP A 96 8.98 4.14 -1.80
N TRP A 97 8.39 5.04 -1.00
CA TRP A 97 7.22 5.83 -1.41
C TRP A 97 7.51 6.76 -2.59
N GLN A 98 8.65 7.44 -2.58
CA GLN A 98 9.11 8.28 -3.70
C GLN A 98 9.39 7.45 -4.96
N THR A 99 9.99 6.28 -4.81
CA THR A 99 10.29 5.36 -5.92
C THR A 99 9.00 4.84 -6.54
N MET A 100 7.99 4.48 -5.74
CA MET A 100 6.67 4.12 -6.26
C MET A 100 6.06 5.25 -7.09
N ALA A 101 6.18 6.51 -6.64
CA ALA A 101 5.61 7.67 -7.33
C ALA A 101 6.32 7.97 -8.66
N GLN A 102 7.61 7.63 -8.76
CA GLN A 102 8.35 7.71 -10.02
C GLN A 102 8.02 6.56 -10.98
N CYS A 103 7.73 5.37 -10.45
CA CYS A 103 7.44 4.17 -11.24
C CYS A 103 5.99 4.08 -11.75
N GLU A 104 5.07 4.89 -11.23
CA GLU A 104 3.67 4.92 -11.65
C GLU A 104 3.33 5.95 -12.73
N ALA A 105 4.29 6.84 -13.03
CA ALA A 105 4.18 7.94 -13.99
C ALA A 105 4.25 7.47 -15.45
#